data_AF-A0A955YY32-F1
#
_entry.id   AF-A0A955YY32-F1
#
_cell.length_a   1.000
_cell.length_b   1.000
_cell.length_c   1.000
_cell.angle_alpha   90.00
_cell.angle_beta   90.00
_cell.angle_gamma   90.00
#
_symmetry.space_group_name_H-M   'P 1'
#
loop_
_entity.id
_entity.type
_entity.pdbx_description
1 polymer ?
#
loop_
_entity_poly.entity_id
_entity_poly.type
_entity_poly.pdbx_seq_one_letter_code
_entity_poly.pdbx_strand_id
1 'polypeptide(L)'
;MSRDITAAVLVVLAVAHSVLGERRLLRPLFAAALPADALPLGRAFTQRTLRFAWHLLSMAWLALAWIIAGEGAGALTPVGATLLASGALGLVLSRGRHFAWALFVVGGVAALAGPRADAVSPFAAGVAAALLAGIAALHVAWLLGSKWGIHAALPEVAGRPAFVPGPAITALVAVAFAAAGAVVVGASRAGSPVWAWLTLAGACVFGLRALGDFRLVGLTKRVHGTAFARWDDRLFTPLSVLLAVCFAIVGARGLS
;
A
#
# COMPACT_ATOMS: atom_id res chain seq x y z
N MET A 1 -5.82 19.73 1.56
CA MET A 1 -5.19 18.58 0.88
C MET A 1 -5.48 17.24 1.54
N SER A 2 -5.10 16.97 2.81
CA SER A 2 -5.30 15.64 3.43
C SER A 2 -6.78 15.21 3.54
N ARG A 3 -7.66 16.16 3.86
CA ARG A 3 -9.12 15.99 3.84
C ARG A 3 -9.61 15.62 2.44
N ASP A 4 -9.16 16.36 1.43
CA ASP A 4 -9.55 16.17 0.03
C ASP A 4 -9.12 14.80 -0.49
N ILE A 5 -7.90 14.35 -0.16
CA ILE A 5 -7.40 13.01 -0.51
C ILE A 5 -8.27 11.94 0.16
N THR A 6 -8.56 12.10 1.46
CA THR A 6 -9.37 11.13 2.21
C THR A 6 -10.79 11.04 1.64
N ALA A 7 -11.42 12.19 1.37
CA ALA A 7 -12.75 12.27 0.78
C ALA A 7 -12.77 11.68 -0.64
N ALA A 8 -11.79 12.00 -1.48
CA ALA A 8 -11.68 11.44 -2.83
C ALA A 8 -11.52 9.91 -2.81
N VAL A 9 -10.68 9.38 -1.90
CA VAL A 9 -10.53 7.93 -1.70
C VAL A 9 -11.86 7.28 -1.32
N LEU A 10 -12.62 7.87 -0.39
CA LEU A 10 -13.92 7.35 0.02
C LEU A 10 -14.93 7.33 -1.13
N VAL A 11 -14.94 8.37 -1.97
CA VAL A 11 -15.77 8.41 -3.18
C VAL A 11 -15.37 7.32 -4.17
N VAL A 12 -14.07 7.15 -4.43
CA VAL A 12 -13.57 6.09 -5.32
C VAL A 12 -13.93 4.71 -4.77
N LEU A 13 -13.77 4.47 -3.47
CA LEU A 13 -14.17 3.23 -2.81
C LEU A 13 -15.68 2.98 -2.96
N ALA A 14 -16.52 3.99 -2.73
CA ALA A 14 -17.97 3.87 -2.90
C ALA A 14 -18.38 3.48 -4.32
N VAL A 15 -17.84 4.18 -5.33
CA VAL A 15 -18.14 3.89 -6.74
C VAL A 15 -17.62 2.51 -7.12
N ALA A 16 -16.36 2.20 -6.80
CA ALA A 16 -15.75 0.93 -7.14
C ALA A 16 -16.47 -0.24 -6.46
N HIS A 17 -16.78 -0.15 -5.17
CA HIS A 17 -17.50 -1.20 -4.45
C HIS A 17 -18.90 -1.41 -5.02
N SER A 18 -19.66 -0.33 -5.22
CA SER A 18 -21.02 -0.40 -5.78
C SER A 18 -21.03 -1.02 -7.19
N VAL A 19 -20.21 -0.50 -8.11
CA VAL A 19 -20.22 -0.90 -9.52
C VAL A 19 -19.53 -2.23 -9.75
N LEU A 20 -18.30 -2.39 -9.25
CA LEU A 20 -17.51 -3.60 -9.47
C LEU A 20 -18.10 -4.78 -8.69
N GLY A 21 -18.58 -4.56 -7.46
CA GLY A 21 -19.21 -5.60 -6.66
C GLY A 21 -20.50 -6.12 -7.28
N GLU A 22 -21.39 -5.24 -7.75
CA GLU A 22 -22.60 -5.68 -8.47
C GLU A 22 -22.26 -6.46 -9.74
N ARG A 23 -21.32 -5.96 -10.56
CA ARG A 23 -20.97 -6.56 -11.86
C ARG A 23 -20.17 -7.86 -11.74
N ARG A 24 -19.23 -7.95 -10.79
CA ARG A 24 -18.25 -9.05 -10.71
C ARG A 24 -18.53 -10.04 -9.59
N LEU A 25 -19.36 -9.69 -8.59
CA LEU A 25 -19.66 -10.56 -7.46
C LEU A 25 -21.14 -10.92 -7.39
N LEU A 26 -22.03 -9.93 -7.22
CA LEU A 26 -23.45 -10.19 -6.95
C LEU A 26 -24.17 -10.79 -8.17
N ARG A 27 -24.02 -10.20 -9.37
CA ARG A 27 -24.66 -10.75 -10.58
C ARG A 27 -24.24 -12.19 -10.87
N PRO A 28 -22.93 -12.54 -10.91
CA PRO A 28 -22.52 -13.94 -11.09
C PRO A 28 -23.05 -14.87 -9.99
N LEU A 29 -23.00 -14.42 -8.71
CA LEU A 29 -23.50 -15.20 -7.59
C LEU A 29 -25.00 -15.52 -7.72
N PHE A 30 -25.79 -14.57 -8.20
CA PHE A 30 -27.23 -14.72 -8.35
C PHE A 30 -27.65 -15.46 -9.62
N ALA A 31 -26.82 -15.41 -10.66
CA ALA A 31 -26.98 -16.21 -11.87
C ALA A 31 -26.65 -17.70 -11.62
N ALA A 32 -25.86 -18.01 -10.58
CA ALA A 32 -25.55 -19.38 -10.22
C ALA A 32 -26.79 -20.18 -9.78
N ALA A 33 -26.87 -21.42 -10.24
CA ALA A 33 -27.88 -22.39 -9.83
C ALA A 33 -27.54 -22.93 -8.43
N LEU A 34 -27.85 -22.16 -7.39
CA LEU A 34 -27.79 -22.63 -6.00
C LEU A 34 -28.94 -23.61 -5.70
N PRO A 35 -28.68 -24.70 -4.94
CA PRO A 35 -29.71 -25.60 -4.42
C PRO A 35 -30.83 -24.84 -3.69
N ALA A 36 -32.07 -25.35 -3.74
CA ALA A 36 -33.23 -24.66 -3.17
C ALA A 36 -33.16 -24.52 -1.64
N ASP A 37 -32.53 -25.48 -0.98
CA ASP A 37 -32.26 -25.53 0.46
C ASP A 37 -31.06 -24.66 0.88
N ALA A 38 -30.21 -24.24 -0.05
CA ALA A 38 -29.03 -23.41 0.25
C ALA A 38 -29.39 -21.99 0.72
N LEU A 39 -30.63 -21.53 0.48
CA LEU A 39 -31.09 -20.18 0.82
C LEU A 39 -32.35 -20.24 1.70
N PRO A 40 -32.20 -20.39 3.03
CA PRO A 40 -33.33 -20.61 3.95
C PRO A 40 -34.32 -19.44 4.00
N LEU A 41 -33.90 -18.23 3.61
CA LEU A 41 -34.73 -17.03 3.56
C LEU A 41 -35.39 -16.82 2.19
N GLY A 42 -35.17 -17.71 1.23
CA GLY A 42 -35.65 -17.60 -0.14
C GLY A 42 -34.79 -16.70 -1.03
N ARG A 43 -34.61 -17.13 -2.30
CA ARG A 43 -33.70 -16.49 -3.26
C ARG A 43 -33.97 -15.00 -3.45
N ALA A 44 -35.22 -14.61 -3.66
CA ALA A 44 -35.57 -13.22 -3.96
C ALA A 44 -35.28 -12.28 -2.78
N PHE A 45 -35.59 -12.70 -1.55
CA PHE A 45 -35.31 -11.91 -0.36
C PHE A 45 -33.81 -11.77 -0.12
N THR A 46 -33.06 -12.89 -0.15
CA THR A 46 -31.60 -12.86 0.01
C THR A 46 -30.93 -11.95 -1.01
N GLN A 47 -31.34 -12.01 -2.28
CA GLN A 47 -30.79 -11.16 -3.34
C GLN A 47 -31.01 -9.67 -3.07
N ARG A 48 -32.24 -9.27 -2.68
CA ARG A 48 -32.57 -7.88 -2.35
C ARG A 48 -31.79 -7.39 -1.15
N THR A 49 -31.73 -8.20 -0.08
CA THR A 49 -31.01 -7.85 1.15
C THR A 49 -29.52 -7.68 0.90
N LEU A 50 -28.90 -8.59 0.14
CA LEU A 50 -27.47 -8.49 -0.21
C LEU A 50 -27.18 -7.26 -1.06
N ARG A 51 -27.98 -6.97 -2.09
CA ARG A 51 -27.83 -5.74 -2.88
C ARG A 51 -28.03 -4.48 -2.04
N PHE A 52 -29.05 -4.48 -1.18
CA PHE A 52 -29.32 -3.36 -0.28
C PHE A 52 -28.12 -3.09 0.64
N ALA A 53 -27.63 -4.09 1.37
CA ALA A 53 -26.48 -3.95 2.24
C ALA A 53 -25.23 -3.48 1.48
N TRP A 54 -25.02 -4.00 0.26
CA TRP A 54 -23.88 -3.64 -0.59
C TRP A 54 -23.90 -2.17 -1.02
N HIS A 55 -25.05 -1.66 -1.48
CA HIS A 55 -25.19 -0.26 -1.87
C HIS A 55 -25.27 0.67 -0.66
N LEU A 56 -25.85 0.24 0.45
CA LEU A 56 -25.89 1.01 1.70
C LEU A 56 -24.49 1.29 2.22
N LEU A 57 -23.58 0.31 2.17
CA LEU A 57 -22.17 0.54 2.54
C LEU A 57 -21.50 1.58 1.62
N SER A 58 -21.83 1.58 0.33
CA SER A 58 -21.34 2.59 -0.62
C SER A 58 -21.86 3.99 -0.28
N MET A 59 -23.15 4.11 0.09
CA MET A 59 -23.74 5.37 0.55
C MET A 59 -23.11 5.86 1.85
N ALA A 60 -22.78 4.95 2.78
CA ALA A 60 -22.09 5.30 4.01
C ALA A 60 -20.71 5.92 3.73
N TRP A 61 -19.93 5.41 2.77
CA TRP A 61 -18.67 6.04 2.38
C TRP A 61 -18.86 7.41 1.71
N LEU A 62 -19.91 7.62 0.90
CA LEU A 62 -20.22 8.95 0.36
C LEU A 62 -20.60 9.94 1.46
N ALA A 63 -21.38 9.51 2.45
CA ALA A 63 -21.72 10.33 3.60
C ALA A 63 -20.47 10.71 4.42
N LEU A 64 -19.55 9.77 4.65
CA LEU A 64 -18.27 10.05 5.30
C LEU A 64 -17.40 11.01 4.48
N ALA A 65 -17.38 10.88 3.15
CA ALA A 65 -16.65 11.79 2.28
C ALA A 65 -17.22 13.21 2.38
N TRP A 66 -18.55 13.36 2.39
CA TRP A 66 -19.23 14.63 2.61
C TRP A 66 -18.88 15.25 3.96
N ILE A 67 -18.95 14.46 5.04
CA ILE A 67 -18.60 14.92 6.41
C ILE A 67 -17.14 15.41 6.46
N ILE A 68 -16.20 14.66 5.89
CA ILE A 68 -14.77 15.05 5.87
C ILE A 68 -14.52 16.30 5.02
N ALA A 69 -15.29 16.48 3.94
CA ALA A 69 -15.18 17.65 3.09
C ALA A 69 -15.82 18.90 3.71
N GLY A 70 -16.94 18.75 4.43
CA GLY A 70 -17.74 19.84 4.97
C GLY A 70 -17.43 20.27 6.41
N GLU A 71 -16.96 19.35 7.27
CA GLU A 71 -16.79 19.62 8.71
C GLU A 71 -15.41 19.21 9.27
N GLY A 72 -15.07 19.82 10.41
CA GLY A 72 -13.72 19.92 10.98
C GLY A 72 -13.04 18.61 11.37
N ALA A 73 -11.74 18.72 11.68
CA ALA A 73 -10.77 17.64 11.91
C ALA A 73 -11.18 16.50 12.87
N GLY A 74 -12.28 16.62 13.63
CA GLY A 74 -12.78 15.61 14.56
C GLY A 74 -13.13 14.27 13.91
N ALA A 75 -13.70 14.28 12.70
CA ALA A 75 -14.07 13.04 11.99
C ALA A 75 -12.87 12.34 11.31
N LEU A 76 -11.77 13.06 11.03
CA LEU A 76 -10.61 12.51 10.33
C LEU A 76 -9.94 11.37 11.10
N THR A 77 -9.82 11.51 12.42
CA THR A 77 -9.15 10.49 13.24
C THR A 77 -9.91 9.16 13.25
N PRO A 78 -11.20 9.09 13.62
CA PRO A 78 -11.94 7.84 13.61
C PRO A 78 -12.06 7.25 12.19
N VAL A 79 -12.35 8.07 11.17
CA VAL A 79 -12.41 7.58 9.78
C VAL A 79 -11.07 7.03 9.32
N GLY A 80 -9.98 7.76 9.59
CA GLY A 80 -8.63 7.31 9.24
C GLY A 80 -8.25 5.99 9.89
N ALA A 81 -8.57 5.82 11.17
CA ALA A 81 -8.34 4.57 11.89
C ALA A 81 -9.17 3.40 11.31
N THR A 82 -10.45 3.63 11.01
CA THR A 82 -11.31 2.61 10.36
C THR A 82 -10.80 2.23 8.99
N LEU A 83 -10.34 3.20 8.18
CA LEU A 83 -9.75 2.95 6.87
C LEU A 83 -8.47 2.11 7.00
N LEU A 84 -7.55 2.46 7.90
CA LEU A 84 -6.32 1.66 8.12
C LEU A 84 -6.63 0.23 8.60
N ALA A 85 -7.56 0.08 9.55
CA ALA A 85 -7.98 -1.24 10.02
C ALA A 85 -8.59 -2.08 8.89
N SER A 86 -9.46 -1.47 8.07
CA SER A 86 -10.07 -2.12 6.90
C SER A 86 -9.02 -2.50 5.85
N GLY A 87 -8.02 -1.64 5.62
CA GLY A 87 -6.90 -1.91 4.74
C GLY A 87 -6.03 -3.07 5.23
N ALA A 88 -5.67 -3.08 6.51
CA ALA A 88 -4.90 -4.16 7.13
C ALA A 88 -5.63 -5.50 7.06
N LEU A 89 -6.92 -5.52 7.44
CA LEU A 89 -7.76 -6.72 7.33
C LEU A 89 -7.90 -7.17 5.87
N GLY A 90 -8.18 -6.25 4.95
CA GLY A 90 -8.27 -6.55 3.53
C GLY A 90 -6.98 -7.13 2.97
N LEU A 91 -5.82 -6.58 3.35
CA LEU A 91 -4.51 -7.09 2.94
C LEU A 91 -4.25 -8.50 3.48
N VAL A 92 -4.47 -8.72 4.79
CA VAL A 92 -4.21 -10.00 5.46
C VAL A 92 -5.17 -11.09 4.97
N LEU A 93 -6.48 -10.82 5.01
CA LEU A 93 -7.51 -11.81 4.67
C LEU A 93 -7.49 -12.16 3.18
N SER A 94 -7.21 -11.21 2.30
CA SER A 94 -7.10 -11.48 0.87
C SER A 94 -5.71 -11.94 0.42
N ARG A 95 -4.72 -11.95 1.33
CA ARG A 95 -3.29 -12.13 1.00
C ARG A 95 -2.84 -11.20 -0.14
N GLY A 96 -3.25 -9.93 -0.07
CA GLY A 96 -2.95 -8.90 -1.07
C GLY A 96 -3.72 -8.98 -2.39
N ARG A 97 -4.59 -9.99 -2.58
CA ARG A 97 -5.34 -10.16 -3.84
C ARG A 97 -6.48 -9.15 -4.01
N HIS A 98 -7.01 -8.60 -2.92
CA HIS A 98 -8.09 -7.62 -2.97
C HIS A 98 -7.53 -6.19 -2.91
N PHE A 99 -7.26 -5.60 -4.08
CA PHE A 99 -6.55 -4.34 -4.21
C PHE A 99 -7.15 -3.12 -3.47
N ALA A 100 -8.41 -3.20 -3.01
CA ALA A 100 -9.02 -2.14 -2.21
C ALA A 100 -8.21 -1.79 -0.95
N TRP A 101 -7.42 -2.73 -0.41
CA TRP A 101 -6.54 -2.47 0.74
C TRP A 101 -5.62 -1.26 0.51
N ALA A 102 -5.16 -1.03 -0.72
CA ALA A 102 -4.28 0.09 -1.03
C ALA A 102 -5.01 1.43 -0.91
N LEU A 103 -6.24 1.51 -1.42
CA LEU A 103 -7.09 2.71 -1.27
C LEU A 103 -7.40 2.99 0.21
N PHE A 104 -7.74 1.95 0.98
CA PHE A 104 -7.94 2.06 2.42
C PHE A 104 -6.71 2.59 3.16
N VAL A 105 -5.51 2.08 2.85
CA VAL A 105 -4.25 2.56 3.45
C VAL A 105 -3.99 4.02 3.07
N VAL A 106 -4.15 4.41 1.80
CA VAL A 106 -3.93 5.78 1.34
C VAL A 106 -4.86 6.76 2.05
N GLY A 107 -6.17 6.48 2.09
CA GLY A 107 -7.14 7.33 2.78
C GLY A 107 -6.89 7.39 4.29
N GLY A 108 -6.54 6.25 4.91
CA GLY A 108 -6.24 6.18 6.33
C GLY A 108 -4.97 6.95 6.74
N VAL A 109 -3.89 6.81 5.98
CA VAL A 109 -2.64 7.57 6.20
C VAL A 109 -2.88 9.06 5.98
N ALA A 110 -3.57 9.45 4.90
CA ALA A 110 -3.88 10.86 4.64
C ALA A 110 -4.67 11.49 5.80
N ALA A 111 -5.69 10.78 6.30
CA ALA A 111 -6.53 11.25 7.40
C ALA A 111 -5.79 11.39 8.74
N LEU A 112 -4.92 10.42 9.09
CA LEU A 112 -4.23 10.42 10.39
C LEU A 112 -2.94 11.22 10.41
N ALA A 113 -2.12 11.08 9.37
CA ALA A 113 -0.80 11.70 9.30
C ALA A 113 -0.87 13.13 8.76
N GLY A 114 -1.81 13.45 7.86
CA GLY A 114 -1.91 14.78 7.24
C GLY A 114 -2.01 15.92 8.27
N PRO A 115 -2.97 15.92 9.21
CA PRO A 115 -3.07 16.96 10.24
C PRO A 115 -1.90 17.01 11.22
N ARG A 116 -1.05 15.97 11.24
CA ARG A 116 0.08 15.82 12.15
C ARG A 116 1.41 15.81 11.40
N ALA A 117 1.41 16.17 10.12
CA ALA A 117 2.51 15.90 9.20
C ALA A 117 3.81 16.54 9.67
N ASP A 118 3.76 17.75 10.22
CA ASP A 118 4.92 18.41 10.82
C ASP A 118 5.54 17.63 11.97
N ALA A 119 4.71 17.09 12.87
CA ALA A 119 5.16 16.33 14.03
C ALA A 119 5.69 14.93 13.67
N VAL A 120 5.05 14.26 12.70
CA VAL A 120 5.40 12.87 12.36
C VAL A 120 6.46 12.74 11.26
N SER A 121 6.66 13.77 10.42
CA SER A 121 7.61 13.70 9.30
C SER A 121 9.06 13.48 9.72
N PRO A 122 9.61 14.13 10.77
CA PRO A 122 10.99 13.89 11.18
C PRO A 122 11.21 12.44 11.62
N PHE A 123 10.24 11.86 12.34
CA PHE A 123 10.28 10.47 12.76
C PHE A 123 10.19 9.52 11.56
N ALA A 124 9.23 9.74 10.66
CA ALA A 124 9.08 8.94 9.44
C ALA A 124 10.32 9.00 8.54
N ALA A 125 10.92 10.18 8.39
CA ALA A 125 12.17 10.36 7.66
C ALA A 125 13.35 9.65 8.33
N GLY A 126 13.46 9.72 9.66
CA GLY A 126 14.49 9.01 10.41
C GLY A 126 14.42 7.49 10.25
N VAL A 127 13.21 6.92 10.36
CA VAL A 127 12.97 5.48 10.12
C VAL A 127 13.35 5.10 8.68
N ALA A 128 12.85 5.84 7.69
CA ALA A 128 13.14 5.56 6.29
C ALA A 128 14.65 5.66 5.99
N ALA A 129 15.31 6.71 6.48
CA ALA A 129 16.74 6.92 6.27
C ALA A 129 17.59 5.81 6.90
N ALA A 130 17.27 5.38 8.12
CA ALA A 130 17.97 4.28 8.79
C ALA A 130 17.84 2.96 8.01
N LEU A 131 16.63 2.63 7.56
CA LEU A 131 16.37 1.43 6.75
C LEU A 131 17.12 1.49 5.41
N LEU A 132 17.04 2.62 4.71
CA LEU A 132 17.72 2.81 3.42
C LEU A 132 19.24 2.79 3.56
N ALA A 133 19.80 3.37 4.63
CA ALA A 133 21.22 3.29 4.94
C ALA A 133 21.67 1.85 5.19
N GLY A 134 20.89 1.06 5.95
CA GLY A 134 21.17 -0.35 6.16
C GLY A 134 21.15 -1.17 4.86
N ILE A 135 20.16 -0.92 3.99
CA ILE A 135 20.06 -1.58 2.68
C ILE A 135 21.23 -1.15 1.77
N ALA A 136 21.58 0.14 1.74
CA ALA A 136 22.72 0.63 0.96
C ALA A 136 24.04 0.01 1.46
N ALA A 137 24.25 -0.08 2.78
CA ALA A 137 25.41 -0.72 3.38
C ALA A 137 25.51 -2.21 3.02
N LEU A 138 24.39 -2.92 2.96
CA LEU A 138 24.35 -4.32 2.50
C LEU A 138 24.83 -4.44 1.05
N HIS A 139 24.41 -3.54 0.15
CA HIS A 139 24.84 -3.55 -1.24
C HIS A 139 26.33 -3.22 -1.38
N VAL A 140 26.86 -2.28 -0.57
CA VAL A 140 28.30 -2.01 -0.51
C VAL A 140 29.06 -3.22 0.00
N ALA A 141 28.56 -3.93 1.02
CA ALA A 141 29.19 -5.14 1.50
C ALA A 141 29.26 -6.24 0.42
N TRP A 142 28.23 -6.38 -0.42
CA TRP A 142 28.26 -7.29 -1.57
C TRP A 142 29.27 -6.86 -2.64
N LEU A 143 29.43 -5.56 -2.88
CA LEU A 143 30.46 -5.02 -3.77
C LEU A 143 31.88 -5.33 -3.27
N LEU A 144 32.07 -5.33 -1.95
CA LEU A 144 33.32 -5.70 -1.28
C LEU A 144 33.51 -7.23 -1.14
N GLY A 145 32.62 -8.05 -1.71
CA GLY A 145 32.76 -9.50 -1.78
C GLY A 145 32.02 -10.31 -0.70
N SER A 146 31.22 -9.67 0.16
CA SER A 146 30.37 -10.39 1.10
C SER A 146 29.34 -11.27 0.37
N LYS A 147 29.12 -12.49 0.86
CA LYS A 147 28.08 -13.42 0.35
C LYS A 147 26.83 -13.47 1.22
N TRP A 148 26.79 -12.70 2.30
CA TRP A 148 25.71 -12.77 3.28
C TRP A 148 24.37 -12.38 2.67
N GLY A 149 23.36 -13.24 2.80
CA GLY A 149 21.99 -12.96 2.34
C GLY A 149 21.76 -12.97 0.82
N ILE A 150 22.78 -13.14 -0.03
CA ILE A 150 22.63 -13.07 -1.50
C ILE A 150 21.61 -14.09 -2.03
N HIS A 151 21.68 -15.34 -1.57
CA HIS A 151 20.75 -16.39 -1.99
C HIS A 151 19.29 -16.10 -1.61
N ALA A 152 19.07 -15.34 -0.53
CA ALA A 152 17.73 -14.92 -0.13
C ALA A 152 17.26 -13.66 -0.90
N ALA A 153 18.18 -12.88 -1.46
CA ALA A 153 17.91 -11.61 -2.12
C ALA A 153 17.68 -11.72 -3.64
N LEU A 154 18.04 -12.84 -4.26
CA LEU A 154 17.86 -13.08 -5.69
C LEU A 154 16.64 -13.95 -5.97
N PRO A 155 15.68 -13.49 -6.80
CA PRO A 155 14.56 -14.31 -7.24
C PRO A 155 15.04 -15.56 -7.99
N GLU A 156 14.31 -16.66 -7.85
CA GLU A 156 14.64 -17.95 -8.47
C GLU A 156 13.50 -18.44 -9.38
N VAL A 157 13.87 -19.07 -10.50
CA VAL A 157 12.95 -19.80 -11.39
C VAL A 157 13.51 -21.20 -11.59
N ALA A 158 12.72 -22.23 -11.28
CA ALA A 158 13.14 -23.63 -11.37
C ALA A 158 14.48 -23.93 -10.67
N GLY A 159 14.72 -23.32 -9.50
CA GLY A 159 15.92 -23.54 -8.69
C GLY A 159 17.18 -22.80 -9.16
N ARG A 160 17.07 -21.91 -10.16
CA ARG A 160 18.19 -21.08 -10.63
C ARG A 160 17.87 -19.58 -10.43
N PRO A 161 18.87 -18.74 -10.10
CA PRO A 161 18.66 -17.29 -10.05
C PRO A 161 18.10 -16.76 -11.36
N ALA A 162 17.06 -15.94 -11.29
CA ALA A 162 16.43 -15.33 -12.45
C ALA A 162 17.37 -14.36 -13.18
N PHE A 163 18.32 -13.77 -12.46
CA PHE A 163 19.42 -12.96 -12.97
C PHE A 163 20.56 -12.92 -11.95
N VAL A 164 21.75 -12.51 -12.39
CA VAL A 164 22.92 -12.27 -11.53
C VAL A 164 23.38 -10.83 -11.73
N PRO A 165 23.26 -9.95 -10.72
CA PRO A 165 23.64 -8.55 -10.86
C PRO A 165 25.17 -8.39 -10.95
N GLY A 166 25.63 -7.61 -11.92
CA GLY A 166 27.04 -7.20 -12.01
C GLY A 166 27.39 -6.10 -11.00
N PRO A 167 28.69 -5.88 -10.70
CA PRO A 167 29.14 -4.87 -9.72
C PRO A 167 28.60 -3.46 -9.96
N ALA A 168 28.50 -3.04 -11.24
CA ALA A 168 27.99 -1.71 -11.60
C ALA A 168 26.52 -1.52 -11.20
N ILE A 169 25.67 -2.54 -11.39
CA ILE A 169 24.25 -2.47 -11.00
C ILE A 169 24.14 -2.45 -9.47
N THR A 170 24.90 -3.29 -8.77
CA THR A 170 24.93 -3.30 -7.31
C THR A 170 25.37 -1.95 -6.73
N ALA A 171 26.39 -1.32 -7.31
CA ALA A 171 26.85 0.01 -6.92
C ALA A 171 25.78 1.09 -7.18
N LEU A 172 25.13 1.05 -8.36
CA LEU A 172 24.03 1.96 -8.69
C LEU A 172 22.89 1.87 -7.68
N VAL A 173 22.50 0.65 -7.29
CA VAL A 173 21.44 0.44 -6.30
C VAL A 173 21.83 0.97 -4.91
N ALA A 174 23.08 0.77 -4.49
CA ALA A 174 23.59 1.34 -3.23
C ALA A 174 23.49 2.87 -3.23
N VAL A 175 23.93 3.52 -4.32
CA VAL A 175 23.85 4.97 -4.49
C VAL A 175 22.39 5.44 -4.52
N ALA A 176 21.51 4.74 -5.23
CA ALA A 176 20.10 5.09 -5.31
C ALA A 176 19.42 5.08 -3.93
N PHE A 177 19.68 4.06 -3.10
CA PHE A 177 19.14 4.00 -1.74
C PHE A 177 19.74 5.08 -0.83
N ALA A 178 21.04 5.35 -0.93
CA ALA A 178 21.67 6.43 -0.18
C ALA A 178 21.09 7.81 -0.56
N ALA A 179 20.90 8.05 -1.87
CA ALA A 179 20.28 9.28 -2.38
C ALA A 179 18.83 9.40 -1.92
N ALA A 180 18.03 8.33 -1.98
CA ALA A 180 16.66 8.32 -1.48
C ALA A 180 16.60 8.64 0.03
N GLY A 181 17.55 8.12 0.82
CA GLY A 181 17.69 8.46 2.25
C GLY A 181 18.01 9.93 2.48
N ALA A 182 18.89 10.51 1.66
CA ALA A 182 19.20 11.94 1.72
C ALA A 182 17.98 12.80 1.33
N VAL A 183 17.25 12.41 0.29
CA VAL A 183 16.05 13.11 -0.19
C VAL A 183 14.98 13.16 0.89
N VAL A 184 14.65 12.03 1.53
CA VAL A 184 13.58 12.00 2.54
C VAL A 184 13.94 12.82 3.79
N VAL A 185 15.22 12.82 4.17
CA VAL A 185 15.73 13.64 5.28
C VAL A 185 15.71 15.12 4.91
N GLY A 186 16.17 15.48 3.72
CA GLY A 186 16.13 16.85 3.20
C GLY A 186 14.69 17.40 3.16
N ALA A 187 13.76 16.62 2.60
CA ALA A 187 12.35 16.97 2.53
C ALA A 187 11.69 17.12 3.91
N SER A 188 12.09 16.35 4.92
CA SER A 188 11.56 16.51 6.28
C SER A 188 12.00 17.81 6.98
N ARG A 189 13.06 18.45 6.48
CA ARG A 189 13.64 19.69 7.03
C ARG A 189 13.25 20.91 6.20
N ALA A 190 13.07 20.74 4.89
CA ALA A 190 12.78 21.81 3.94
C ALA A 190 11.36 21.66 3.37
N GLY A 191 10.49 22.63 3.68
CA GLY A 191 9.15 22.72 3.07
C GLY A 191 9.21 23.37 1.70
N SER A 192 9.27 22.57 0.63
CA SER A 192 9.06 23.06 -0.73
C SER A 192 8.29 22.05 -1.59
N PRO A 193 7.52 22.50 -2.59
CA PRO A 193 6.81 21.60 -3.51
C PRO A 193 7.74 20.62 -4.24
N VAL A 194 8.97 21.03 -4.56
CA VAL A 194 9.96 20.15 -5.22
C VAL A 194 10.30 18.96 -4.32
N TRP A 195 10.64 19.22 -3.06
CA TRP A 195 10.91 18.15 -2.08
C TRP A 195 9.69 17.24 -1.88
N ALA A 196 8.50 17.82 -1.89
CA ALA A 196 7.25 17.10 -1.77
C ALA A 196 7.01 16.12 -2.94
N TRP A 197 7.16 16.60 -4.18
CA TRP A 197 6.99 15.75 -5.37
C TRP A 197 8.08 14.68 -5.48
N LEU A 198 9.33 15.00 -5.14
CA LEU A 198 10.41 14.02 -5.11
C LEU A 198 10.15 12.89 -4.10
N THR A 199 9.68 13.23 -2.91
CA THR A 199 9.34 12.22 -1.89
C THR A 199 8.08 11.43 -2.25
N LEU A 200 7.05 12.05 -2.83
CA LEU A 200 5.89 11.32 -3.35
C LEU A 200 6.26 10.38 -4.51
N ALA A 201 7.19 10.77 -5.39
CA ALA A 201 7.72 9.86 -6.41
C ALA A 201 8.42 8.64 -5.77
N GLY A 202 9.20 8.86 -4.70
CA GLY A 202 9.77 7.77 -3.90
C GLY A 202 8.70 6.85 -3.29
N ALA A 203 7.63 7.42 -2.73
CA ALA A 203 6.49 6.65 -2.22
C ALA A 203 5.87 5.77 -3.32
N CYS A 204 5.72 6.30 -4.53
CA CYS A 204 5.26 5.53 -5.69
C CYS A 204 6.21 4.40 -6.06
N VAL A 205 7.53 4.64 -6.11
CA VAL A 205 8.53 3.60 -6.43
C VAL A 205 8.46 2.45 -5.43
N PHE A 206 8.44 2.74 -4.12
CA PHE A 206 8.32 1.71 -3.09
C PHE A 206 6.96 1.01 -3.11
N GLY A 207 5.87 1.76 -3.38
CA GLY A 207 4.53 1.21 -3.54
C GLY A 207 4.43 0.24 -4.73
N LEU A 208 5.01 0.61 -5.87
CA LEU A 208 5.10 -0.26 -7.04
C LEU A 208 5.96 -1.49 -6.76
N ARG A 209 7.07 -1.35 -6.03
CA ARG A 209 7.88 -2.49 -5.58
C ARG A 209 7.11 -3.42 -4.64
N ALA A 210 6.31 -2.87 -3.73
CA ALA A 210 5.45 -3.65 -2.84
C ALA A 210 4.36 -4.39 -3.61
N LEU A 211 3.77 -3.76 -4.64
CA LEU A 211 2.82 -4.42 -5.54
C LEU A 211 3.50 -5.57 -6.29
N GLY A 212 4.68 -5.30 -6.85
CA GLY A 212 5.54 -6.26 -7.51
C GLY A 212 5.33 -6.34 -9.02
N ASP A 213 5.78 -7.45 -9.62
CA ASP A 213 5.82 -7.69 -11.07
C ASP A 213 4.75 -8.69 -11.56
N PHE A 214 3.79 -9.05 -10.69
CA PHE A 214 2.79 -10.09 -10.93
C PHE A 214 3.35 -11.49 -11.22
N ARG A 215 4.65 -11.72 -10.93
CA ARG A 215 5.35 -12.97 -11.25
C ARG A 215 6.25 -13.44 -10.11
N LEU A 216 7.34 -12.73 -9.83
CA LEU A 216 8.41 -13.16 -8.91
C LEU A 216 8.43 -12.38 -7.59
N VAL A 217 8.01 -11.11 -7.57
CA VAL A 217 8.22 -10.21 -6.42
C VAL A 217 6.92 -9.55 -5.96
N GLY A 218 6.88 -9.12 -4.71
CA GLY A 218 5.81 -8.30 -4.14
C GLY A 218 4.56 -9.08 -3.74
N LEU A 219 3.50 -8.34 -3.40
CA LEU A 219 2.20 -8.88 -2.97
C LEU A 219 1.48 -9.66 -4.07
N THR A 220 1.80 -9.38 -5.34
CA THR A 220 1.13 -9.98 -6.50
C THR A 220 1.91 -11.14 -7.14
N LYS A 221 3.01 -11.59 -6.51
CA LYS A 221 3.82 -12.69 -7.02
C LYS A 221 3.01 -13.98 -7.20
N ARG A 222 3.41 -14.78 -8.19
CA ARG A 222 2.81 -16.10 -8.49
C ARG A 222 3.75 -17.25 -8.15
N VAL A 223 5.06 -17.03 -8.24
CA VAL A 223 6.07 -18.01 -7.84
C VAL A 223 6.24 -17.97 -6.32
N HIS A 224 5.98 -19.11 -5.68
CA HIS A 224 6.09 -19.30 -4.23
C HIS A 224 7.03 -20.46 -3.92
N GLY A 225 7.44 -20.61 -2.66
CA GLY A 225 8.23 -21.76 -2.20
C GLY A 225 9.75 -21.63 -2.37
N THR A 226 10.24 -20.58 -3.04
CA THR A 226 11.68 -20.25 -3.11
C THR A 226 12.15 -19.56 -1.82
N ALA A 227 13.47 -19.54 -1.58
CA ALA A 227 14.04 -18.81 -0.45
C ALA A 227 13.70 -17.30 -0.53
N PHE A 228 13.85 -16.73 -1.73
CA PHE A 228 13.47 -15.35 -2.01
C PHE A 228 12.00 -15.07 -1.72
N ALA A 229 11.06 -15.89 -2.21
CA ALA A 229 9.63 -15.64 -2.01
C ALA A 229 9.25 -15.58 -0.52
N ARG A 230 9.84 -16.46 0.31
CA ARG A 230 9.62 -16.44 1.77
C ARG A 230 10.13 -15.17 2.43
N TRP A 231 11.31 -14.68 2.04
CA TRP A 231 11.86 -13.44 2.57
C TRP A 231 11.16 -12.20 2.02
N ASP A 232 10.69 -12.27 0.78
CA ASP A 232 9.88 -11.22 0.17
C ASP A 232 8.54 -11.06 0.90
N ASP A 233 7.90 -12.15 1.34
CA ASP A 233 6.69 -12.10 2.18
C ASP A 233 6.96 -11.59 3.60
N ARG A 234 8.05 -12.05 4.24
CA ARG A 234 8.32 -11.78 5.65
C ARG A 234 8.97 -10.43 5.91
N LEU A 235 9.77 -9.94 4.97
CA LEU A 235 10.64 -8.78 5.20
C LEU A 235 10.61 -7.78 4.04
N PHE A 236 10.92 -8.19 2.80
CA PHE A 236 11.18 -7.21 1.74
C PHE A 236 9.92 -6.43 1.32
N THR A 237 8.78 -7.11 1.17
CA THR A 237 7.50 -6.46 0.86
C THR A 237 7.00 -5.62 2.02
N PRO A 238 6.97 -6.11 3.28
CA PRO A 238 6.66 -5.26 4.45
C PRO A 238 7.54 -4.01 4.55
N LEU A 239 8.85 -4.13 4.33
CA LEU A 239 9.76 -2.97 4.31
C LEU A 239 9.42 -2.00 3.18
N SER A 240 9.10 -2.50 1.99
CA SER A 240 8.70 -1.65 0.86
C SER A 240 7.40 -0.89 1.16
N VAL A 241 6.41 -1.54 1.79
CA VAL A 241 5.18 -0.87 2.24
C VAL A 241 5.49 0.19 3.29
N LEU A 242 6.32 -0.13 4.29
CA LEU A 242 6.72 0.83 5.32
C LEU A 242 7.42 2.05 4.73
N LEU A 243 8.38 1.84 3.83
CA LEU A 243 9.08 2.91 3.13
C LEU A 243 8.12 3.76 2.29
N ALA A 244 7.17 3.15 1.59
CA ALA A 244 6.16 3.88 0.83
C ALA A 244 5.31 4.80 1.74
N VAL A 245 4.90 4.30 2.91
CA VAL A 245 4.15 5.09 3.91
C VAL A 245 5.01 6.23 4.48
N CYS A 246 6.27 5.97 4.86
CA CYS A 246 7.16 7.00 5.39
C CYS A 246 7.39 8.13 4.36
N PHE A 247 7.64 7.77 3.10
CA PHE A 247 7.82 8.75 2.02
C PHE A 247 6.53 9.53 1.74
N ALA A 248 5.36 8.89 1.79
CA ALA A 248 4.08 9.56 1.62
C ALA A 248 3.78 10.56 2.74
N ILE A 249 4.11 10.22 4.00
CA ILE A 249 3.95 11.12 5.15
C ILE A 249 4.81 12.38 4.98
N VAL A 250 6.09 12.21 4.63
CA VAL A 250 7.02 13.33 4.43
C VAL A 250 6.61 14.17 3.22
N GLY A 251 6.23 13.53 2.11
CA GLY A 251 5.79 14.25 0.91
C GLY A 251 4.49 15.02 1.10
N ALA A 252 3.54 14.47 1.87
CA ALA A 252 2.28 15.15 2.17
C ALA A 252 2.50 16.44 2.97
N ARG A 253 3.53 16.49 3.85
CA ARG A 253 3.92 17.71 4.58
C ARG A 253 4.40 18.82 3.64
N GLY A 254 5.14 18.49 2.60
CA GLY A 254 5.70 19.49 1.69
C GLY A 254 4.67 20.15 0.76
N LEU A 255 3.43 19.64 0.74
CA LEU A 255 2.30 20.17 -0.03
C LEU A 255 1.22 20.86 0.85
N SER A 256 1.39 20.85 2.17
CA SER A 256 0.54 21.56 3.13
C SER A 256 1.12 22.92 3.48
#